data_AF-A0A7J3I2R6-F1
#
_entry.id   AF-A0A7J3I2R6-F1
#
_cell.length_a   1.000
_cell.length_b   1.000
_cell.length_c   1.000
_cell.angle_alpha   90.00
_cell.angle_beta   90.00
_cell.angle_gamma   90.00
#
_symmetry.space_group_name_H-M   'P 1'
#
loop_
_entity.id
_entity.type
_entity.pdbx_description
1 polymer ?
#
loop_
_entity_poly.entity_id
_entity_poly.type
_entity_poly.pdbx_seq_one_letter_code
_entity_poly.pdbx_strand_id
1 'polypeptide(L)' 'MEEPKTVMQVFNELRDRGVEVKYREVVYRALEKLLDADLVEKEYVRGRGLCYRAKAKTIVINLVNDSIGLH' A
#
# COMPACT_ATOMS: atom_id res chain seq x y z
N MET A 1 -11.94 -8.29 0.41
CA MET A 1 -10.78 -7.37 0.33
C MET A 1 -9.54 -8.19 0.69
N GLU A 2 -8.36 -7.89 0.14
CA GLU A 2 -7.15 -8.67 0.46
C GLU A 2 -6.79 -8.57 1.94
N GLU A 3 -6.06 -9.55 2.46
CA GLU A 3 -5.53 -9.49 3.82
C GLU A 3 -4.51 -8.34 3.97
N PRO A 4 -4.48 -7.68 5.15
CA PRO A 4 -3.48 -6.67 5.45
C PRO A 4 -2.08 -7.30 5.43
N LYS A 5 -1.08 -6.56 4.94
CA LYS A 5 0.31 -7.03 4.77
C LYS A 5 1.29 -6.13 5.52
N THR A 6 2.31 -6.73 6.12
CA THR A 6 3.43 -5.99 6.69
C THR A 6 4.29 -5.38 5.58
N VAL A 7 5.09 -4.36 5.91
CA VAL A 7 6.07 -3.76 4.97
C VAL A 7 6.99 -4.83 4.38
N MET A 8 7.40 -5.82 5.17
CA MET A 8 8.27 -6.90 4.71
C MET A 8 7.58 -7.79 3.67
N GLN A 9 6.31 -8.12 3.87
CA GLN A 9 5.54 -8.90 2.89
C GLN A 9 5.38 -8.14 1.58
N VAL A 10 5.02 -6.85 1.64
CA VAL A 10 4.91 -6.00 0.44
C VAL A 10 6.25 -5.89 -0.29
N PHE A 11 7.35 -5.70 0.45
CA PHE A 11 8.70 -5.65 -0.11
C PHE A 11 9.07 -6.95 -0.85
N ASN A 12 8.79 -8.11 -0.25
CA ASN A 12 9.05 -9.40 -0.89
C ASN A 12 8.17 -9.61 -2.13
N GLU A 13 6.88 -9.28 -2.06
CA GLU A 13 5.98 -9.40 -3.22
C GLU A 13 6.40 -8.51 -4.40
N LEU A 14 6.89 -7.29 -4.12
CA LEU A 14 7.42 -6.41 -5.16
C LEU A 14 8.66 -7.03 -5.83
N ARG A 15 9.58 -7.58 -5.04
CA ARG A 15 10.76 -8.27 -5.56
C ARG A 15 10.39 -9.50 -6.38
N ASP A 16 9.42 -10.30 -5.92
CA ASP A 16 8.96 -11.50 -6.62
C ASP A 16 8.26 -11.15 -7.95
N ARG A 17 7.72 -9.92 -8.07
CA ARG A 17 7.19 -9.35 -9.32
C ARG A 17 8.25 -8.69 -10.20
N GLY A 18 9.54 -8.77 -9.84
CA GLY A 18 10.64 -8.16 -10.58
C GLY A 18 10.79 -6.65 -10.39
N VAL A 19 10.10 -6.06 -9.41
CA VAL A 19 10.30 -4.64 -9.06
C VAL A 19 11.52 -4.53 -8.15
N GLU A 20 12.58 -3.92 -8.67
CA GLU A 20 13.83 -3.75 -7.92
C GLU A 20 13.69 -2.60 -6.91
N VAL A 21 13.44 -2.95 -5.64
CA VAL A 21 13.42 -2.00 -4.52
C VAL A 21 14.65 -2.22 -3.66
N LYS A 22 15.49 -1.19 -3.55
CA LYS A 22 16.79 -1.30 -2.88
C LYS A 22 16.70 -1.50 -1.36
N TYR A 23 15.72 -0.87 -0.71
CA TYR A 23 15.57 -0.90 0.74
C TYR A 23 14.11 -1.02 1.16
N ARG A 24 13.84 -1.80 2.22
CA ARG A 24 12.52 -1.92 2.85
C ARG A 24 11.94 -0.56 3.27
N GLU A 25 12.79 0.39 3.66
CA GLU A 25 12.36 1.73 4.05
C GLU A 25 11.68 2.50 2.92
N VAL A 26 12.05 2.26 1.65
CA VAL A 26 11.39 2.86 0.50
C VAL A 26 9.94 2.41 0.41
N VAL A 27 9.67 1.12 0.65
CA VAL A 27 8.31 0.58 0.71
C VAL A 27 7.52 1.17 1.87
N TYR A 28 8.14 1.28 3.05
CA TYR A 28 7.49 1.92 4.20
C TYR A 28 7.08 3.36 3.89
N ARG A 29 8.01 4.19 3.37
CA ARG A 29 7.71 5.59 3.02
C ARG A 29 6.64 5.70 1.93
N ALA A 30 6.62 4.78 0.96
CA ALA A 30 5.57 4.74 -0.06
C ALA A 30 4.19 4.40 0.54
N LEU A 31 4.13 3.41 1.45
CA LEU A 31 2.90 3.03 2.13
C LEU A 31 2.37 4.16 3.03
N GLU A 32 3.24 4.88 3.75
CA GLU A 32 2.80 6.05 4.54
C GLU A 32 2.28 7.17 3.63
N LYS A 33 2.89 7.43 2.46
CA LYS A 33 2.34 8.39 1.49
C LYS A 33 0.97 7.98 0.94
N LEU A 34 0.76 6.68 0.70
CA LEU A 34 -0.54 6.16 0.27
C LEU A 34 -1.58 6.25 1.39
N LEU A 35 -1.15 6.13 2.65
CA LEU A 35 -1.99 6.31 3.83
C LEU A 35 -2.40 7.78 3.96
N ASP A 36 -1.46 8.71 3.80
CA ASP A 36 -1.72 10.16 3.80
C ASP A 36 -2.71 10.57 2.69
N ALA A 37 -2.65 9.86 1.55
CA ALA A 37 -3.58 10.03 0.42
C ALA A 37 -4.92 9.27 0.60
N ASP A 38 -5.13 8.63 1.75
CA ASP A 38 -6.32 7.82 2.08
C ASP A 38 -6.59 6.64 1.12
N LEU A 39 -5.54 6.12 0.46
CA LEU A 39 -5.64 5.00 -0.48
C LEU A 39 -5.45 3.63 0.20
N VAL A 40 -4.71 3.62 1.30
CA VAL A 40 -4.51 2.44 2.15
C VAL A 40 -4.90 2.78 3.58
N GLU A 41 -5.21 1.75 4.34
CA GLU A 41 -5.39 1.83 5.78
C GLU A 41 -4.29 1.04 6.51
N LYS A 42 -4.07 1.41 7.77
CA LYS A 42 -3.00 0.88 8.60
C LYS A 42 -3.58 0.36 9.90
N GLU A 43 -3.22 -0.87 10.27
CA GLU A 43 -3.67 -1.51 11.49
C GLU A 43 -2.56 -2.31 12.18
N TYR A 44 -2.65 -2.44 13.50
CA TYR A 44 -1.77 -3.31 14.26
C TYR A 44 -2.37 -4.70 14.40
N VAL A 45 -1.72 -5.71 13.81
CA VAL A 45 -2.16 -7.10 13.90
C VAL A 45 -1.29 -7.83 14.92
N ARG A 46 -1.91 -8.34 16.00
CA ARG A 46 -1.21 -9.06 17.07
C ARG A 46 -0.39 -10.22 16.50
N GLY A 47 0.89 -10.30 16.88
CA GLY A 47 1.82 -11.33 16.40
C GLY A 47 2.48 -11.05 15.04
N ARG A 48 1.99 -10.07 14.28
CA ARG A 48 2.60 -9.65 13.00
C ARG A 48 3.18 -8.23 13.03
N GLY A 49 2.61 -7.36 13.88
CA GLY A 49 2.97 -5.96 13.96
C GLY A 49 2.14 -5.08 13.01
N LEU A 50 2.76 -3.99 12.52
CA LEU A 50 2.09 -3.00 11.69
C LEU A 50 1.84 -3.51 10.27
N CYS A 51 0.60 -3.42 9.83
CA CYS A 51 0.15 -3.92 8.54
C CYS A 51 -0.66 -2.87 7.77
N TYR A 52 -0.69 -3.00 6.45
CA TYR A 52 -1.35 -2.09 5.52
C TYR A 52 -2.30 -2.87 4.62
N ARG A 53 -3.43 -2.27 4.28
CA ARG A 53 -4.43 -2.83 3.37
C ARG A 53 -4.94 -1.76 2.42
N ALA A 54 -5.12 -2.10 1.14
CA ALA A 54 -5.76 -1.20 0.20
C ALA A 54 -7.23 -0.99 0.58
N LYS A 55 -7.68 0.27 0.62
CA LYS A 55 -9.08 0.61 0.95
C LYS A 55 -10.06 0.24 -0.16
N ALA A 56 -9.56 0.18 -1.39
CA ALA A 56 -10.33 -0.13 -2.58
C ALA A 56 -9.55 -1.08 -3.51
N LYS A 57 -10.27 -1.78 -4.38
CA LYS A 57 -9.65 -2.64 -5.41
C LYS A 57 -9.23 -1.83 -6.62
N THR A 58 -9.98 -0.76 -6.91
CA THR A 58 -9.78 0.10 -8.07
C THR A 58 -9.62 1.54 -7.60
N ILE A 59 -8.56 2.18 -8.09
CA ILE A 59 -8.37 3.63 -7.96
C ILE A 59 -8.66 4.22 -9.33
N VAL A 60 -9.62 5.13 -9.40
CA VAL A 60 -9.96 5.87 -10.62
C VAL A 60 -9.36 7.26 -10.49
N ILE A 61 -8.34 7.54 -11.30
CA ILE A 61 -7.74 8.88 -11.41
C ILE A 61 -8.36 9.53 -12.64
N ASN A 62 -9.17 10.55 -12.43
CA ASN A 62 -9.71 11.35 -13.52
C ASN A 62 -8.88 12.62 -13.68
N LEU A 63 -8.08 12.62 -14.73
CA LEU A 63 -7.14 13.70 -15.06
C LEU A 63 -7.84 14.96 -15.61
N VAL A 64 -9.09 14.85 -16.09
CA VAL A 64 -9.83 15.97 -16.68
C VAL A 64 -10.42 16.87 -15.60
N ASN A 65 -10.89 16.27 -14.51
CA ASN A 65 -11.52 16.98 -13.40
C ASN A 65 -10.71 16.95 -12.10
N ASP A 66 -9.44 16.53 -12.18
CA ASP A 66 -8.48 16.44 -11.07
C ASP A 66 -9.08 15.74 -9.83
N SER A 67 -9.71 14.58 -10.05
CA SER A 67 -10.37 13.82 -8.97
C SER A 67 -9.89 12.38 -8.88
N ILE A 68 -9.92 11.86 -7.65
CA ILE A 68 -9.59 10.48 -7.32
C ILE A 68 -10.81 9.81 -6.71
N GLY A 69 -11.24 8.70 -7.31
CA GLY A 69 -12.33 7.84 -6.83
C GLY A 69 -11.82 6.47 -6.38
N LEU A 70 -12.48 5.87 -5.40
CA LEU A 70 -12.16 4.56 -4.83
C LEU A 70 -13.35 3.61 -5.02
N HIS A 71 -13.12 2.46 -5.66
CA HIS A 71 -14.14 1.44 -5.97
C HIS A 71 -13.73 0.02 -5.57
#